data_AF-A0A6G3XH58-F1
#
_entry.id   AF-A0A6G3XH58-F1
#
_cell.length_a   1.000
_cell.length_b   1.000
_cell.length_c   1.000
_cell.angle_alpha   90.00
_cell.angle_beta   90.00
_cell.angle_gamma   90.00
#
_symmetry.space_group_name_H-M   'P 1'
#
loop_
_entity.id
_entity.type
_entity.pdbx_description
1 polymer ?
#
loop_
_entity_poly.entity_id
_entity_poly.type
_entity_poly.pdbx_seq_one_letter_code
_entity_poly.pdbx_strand_id
1 'polypeptide(L)' 'EVLELHTTTGHGDMFCRLVARSNADLQRVIDRVVGFDGIVRASTAIVMENPVPLRIIPLVEQAAEDTERPGGPGRH' A
#
# COMPACT_ATOMS: atom_id res chain seq x y z
N GLU A 1 -9.65 -8.75 -3.85
CA GLU A 1 -8.30 -9.27 -4.16
C GLU A 1 -7.25 -8.46 -3.41
N VAL A 2 -6.05 -9.03 -3.24
CA VAL A 2 -4.90 -8.33 -2.64
C VAL A 2 -4.23 -7.46 -3.70
N LEU A 3 -4.05 -6.16 -3.40
CA LEU A 3 -3.29 -5.24 -4.25
C LEU A 3 -1.80 -5.23 -3.85
N GLU A 4 -1.53 -5.14 -2.56
CA GLU A 4 -0.19 -5.00 -2.00
C GLU A 4 -0.11 -5.72 -0.66
N LEU A 5 1.07 -6.25 -0.34
CA LEU A 5 1.41 -6.86 0.94
C LEU A 5 2.82 -6.46 1.32
N HIS A 6 2.98 -5.97 2.55
CA HIS A 6 4.26 -5.62 3.13
C HIS A 6 4.43 -6.33 4.46
N THR A 7 5.61 -6.89 4.69
CA THR A 7 6.02 -7.26 6.04
C THR A 7 6.47 -5.99 6.76
N THR A 8 5.95 -5.76 7.95
CA THR A 8 6.18 -4.54 8.73
C THR A 8 6.60 -4.89 10.14
N THR A 9 7.31 -3.98 10.80
CA THR A 9 7.52 -4.05 12.25
C THR A 9 6.41 -3.27 12.95
N GLY A 10 5.79 -3.81 14.01
CA GLY A 10 4.73 -3.09 14.74
C GLY A 10 3.74 -4.04 15.46
N HIS A 11 2.52 -3.55 15.70
CA HIS A 11 1.45 -4.35 16.33
C HIS A 11 0.98 -5.53 15.46
N GLY A 12 1.28 -5.49 14.17
CA GLY A 12 1.19 -6.60 13.24
C GLY A 12 2.48 -6.71 12.43
N ASP A 13 2.75 -7.91 11.93
CA ASP A 13 3.90 -8.24 11.09
C ASP A 13 3.62 -8.07 9.59
N MET A 14 2.37 -7.85 9.21
CA MET A 14 1.96 -7.62 7.83
C MET A 14 0.94 -6.49 7.69
N PHE A 15 1.09 -5.71 6.62
CA PHE A 15 0.11 -4.73 6.15
C PHE A 15 -0.29 -5.05 4.72
N CYS A 16 -1.58 -5.13 4.46
CA CYS A 16 -2.12 -5.50 3.16
C CYS A 16 -3.13 -4.46 2.68
N ARG A 17 -3.04 -4.05 1.41
CA ARG A 17 -4.10 -3.29 0.73
C ARG A 17 -4.97 -4.23 -0.08
N LEU A 18 -6.27 -4.16 0.14
CA LEU A 18 -7.26 -4.98 -0.55
C LEU A 18 -8.13 -4.10 -1.45
N VAL A 19 -8.68 -4.69 -2.52
CA VAL A 19 -9.75 -4.11 -3.34
C VAL A 19 -10.92 -5.06 -3.43
N ALA A 20 -12.13 -4.50 -3.42
CA ALA A 20 -13.37 -5.23 -3.59
C ALA A 20 -14.39 -4.36 -4.36
N ARG A 21 -15.29 -5.00 -5.11
CA ARG A 21 -16.35 -4.32 -5.89
C ARG A 21 -17.65 -4.12 -5.11
N SER A 22 -17.78 -4.76 -3.94
CA SER A 22 -18.93 -4.66 -3.04
C SER A 22 -18.58 -5.17 -1.64
N ASN A 23 -19.46 -4.98 -0.66
CA ASN A 23 -19.25 -5.51 0.70
C ASN A 23 -19.22 -7.04 0.75
N ALA A 24 -20.05 -7.72 -0.04
CA ALA A 24 -20.02 -9.18 -0.14
C ALA A 24 -18.71 -9.67 -0.79
N ASP A 25 -18.22 -8.93 -1.78
CA ASP A 25 -16.92 -9.17 -2.40
C ASP A 25 -15.78 -8.97 -1.40
N LEU A 26 -15.88 -7.96 -0.54
CA LEU A 26 -14.91 -7.69 0.53
C LEU A 26 -14.86 -8.81 1.56
N GLN A 27 -16.02 -9.30 2.04
CA GLN A 27 -16.07 -10.42 2.98
C GLN A 27 -15.37 -11.66 2.41
N ARG A 28 -15.65 -12.02 1.14
CA ARG A 28 -14.98 -13.15 0.48
C ARG A 28 -13.46 -12.98 0.43
N VAL A 29 -12.97 -11.76 0.20
CA VAL A 29 -11.53 -11.48 0.16
C VAL A 29 -10.92 -11.58 1.55
N ILE A 30 -11.60 -11.05 2.57
CA ILE A 30 -11.18 -11.16 3.97
C ILE A 30 -11.09 -12.63 4.36
N ASP A 31 -12.13 -13.44 4.12
CA ASP A 31 -12.17 -14.87 4.46
C ASP A 31 -11.01 -15.65 3.82
N ARG A 32 -10.70 -15.34 2.55
CA ARG A 32 -9.57 -15.94 1.84
C ARG A 32 -8.22 -15.55 2.46
N VAL A 33 -8.09 -14.30 2.91
CA VAL A 33 -6.86 -13.85 3.57
C VAL A 33 -6.76 -14.50 4.95
N VAL A 34 -7.75 -14.35 5.83
CA VAL A 34 -7.65 -14.91 7.19
C VAL A 34 -7.62 -16.44 7.23
N GLY A 35 -8.04 -17.11 6.16
CA GLY A 35 -7.99 -18.57 6.02
C GLY A 35 -6.58 -19.14 5.79
N PHE A 36 -5.52 -18.33 5.68
CA PHE A 36 -4.16 -18.85 5.67
C PHE A 36 -3.71 -19.27 7.07
N ASP A 37 -3.23 -20.50 7.22
CA ASP A 37 -2.82 -21.11 8.51
C ASP A 37 -1.78 -20.29 9.30
N GLY A 38 -1.02 -19.41 8.62
CA GLY A 38 -0.05 -18.53 9.26
C GLY A 38 -0.64 -17.26 9.89
N ILE A 39 -1.91 -16.93 9.64
CA ILE A 39 -2.54 -15.71 10.14
C ILE A 39 -3.21 -15.99 11.48
N VAL A 40 -2.51 -15.59 12.55
CA VAL A 40 -2.99 -15.77 13.93
C VAL A 40 -3.99 -14.67 14.33
N ARG A 41 -3.85 -13.46 13.75
CA ARG A 41 -4.71 -12.32 14.02
C ARG A 41 -4.77 -11.41 12.80
N ALA A 42 -5.97 -10.88 12.52
CA ALA A 42 -6.20 -9.87 11.49
C ALA A 42 -7.00 -8.69 12.05
N SER A 43 -6.72 -7.50 11.53
CA SER A 43 -7.51 -6.28 11.74
C SER A 43 -7.78 -5.67 10.38
N THR A 44 -9.02 -5.25 10.13
CA THR A 44 -9.43 -4.65 8.85
C THR A 44 -9.87 -3.21 9.09
N ALA A 45 -9.30 -2.28 8.31
CA ALA A 45 -9.75 -0.90 8.23
C ALA A 45 -10.30 -0.63 6.83
N ILE A 46 -11.46 0.01 6.74
CA ILE A 46 -12.10 0.35 5.46
C ILE A 46 -11.79 1.81 5.14
N VAL A 47 -11.22 2.04 3.95
CA VAL A 47 -10.98 3.38 3.43
C VAL A 47 -12.31 3.99 2.99
N MET A 48 -12.73 5.07 3.64
CA MET A 48 -13.96 5.78 3.32
C MET A 48 -13.75 6.88 2.26
N GLU A 49 -12.58 7.51 2.28
CA GLU A 49 -12.19 8.56 1.35
C GLU A 49 -10.69 8.45 1.07
N ASN A 50 -10.27 8.85 -0.14
CA ASN A 50 -8.85 8.88 -0.52
C ASN A 50 -8.47 10.28 -1.07
N PRO A 51 -8.34 11.30 -0.20
CA PRO A 51 -8.12 12.69 -0.66
C PRO A 51 -6.81 12.87 -1.43
N VAL A 52 -5.79 12.07 -1.10
CA VAL A 52 -4.50 12.09 -1.78
C VAL A 52 -4.28 10.73 -2.46
N PRO A 53 -4.59 10.61 -3.77
CA PRO A 53 -4.34 9.38 -4.49
C PRO A 53 -2.84 9.10 -4.59
N LEU A 54 -2.51 7.84 -4.90
CA LEU A 54 -1.14 7.44 -5.20
C LEU A 54 -0.60 8.29 -6.35
N ARG A 55 0.42 9.10 -6.08
CA ARG A 55 0.96 10.12 -7.00
C ARG A 55 2.45 9.93 -7.27
N ILE A 56 2.81 8.83 -7.94
CA ILE A 56 4.21 8.50 -8.23
C ILE A 56 4.80 9.47 -9.27
N ILE A 57 4.05 9.79 -10.32
CA ILE A 57 4.56 10.59 -11.46
C ILE A 57 5.10 11.97 -11.01
N PRO A 58 4.38 12.77 -10.21
CA PRO A 58 4.91 14.06 -9.75
C PRO A 58 6.21 13.94 -8.93
N LEU A 59 6.40 12.84 -8.19
CA LEU A 59 7.62 12.60 -7.41
C LEU A 59 8.81 12.26 -8.32
N VAL A 60 8.55 11.52 -9.40
CA VAL A 60 9.57 11.17 -10.40
C VAL A 60 9.97 12.41 -11.19
N GLU A 61 9.01 13.23 -11.61
CA GLU A 61 9.24 14.51 -12.30
C GLU A 61 10.09 15.45 -11.44
N GLN A 62 9.72 15.62 -10.17
CA GLN A 62 10.48 16.45 -9.23
C GLN A 62 11.92 15.95 -9.03
N ALA A 63 12.12 14.64 -8.90
CA ALA A 63 13.47 14.06 -8.75
C ALA A 63 14.33 14.23 -10.03
N ALA A 64 13.71 14.23 -11.21
CA ALA A 64 14.39 14.49 -12.48
C ALA A 64 14.82 15.96 -12.59
N GLU A 65 13.93 16.91 -12.25
CA GLU A 65 14.25 18.35 -12.22
C GLU A 65 15.38 18.68 -11.22
N ASP A 66 15.39 18.06 -10.03
CA ASP A 66 16.45 18.24 -9.04
C ASP A 66 17.82 17.73 -9.54
N THR A 67 17.82 16.72 -10.43
CA THR A 67 19.06 16.20 -11.05
C THR A 67 19.59 17.15 -12.14
N GLU A 68 18.72 17.91 -12.81
CA GLU A 68 19.09 18.83 -13.89
C GLU A 68 19.53 20.22 -13.39
N ARG A 69 19.33 20.53 -12.10
CA ARG A 69 19.85 21.78 -11.50
C ARG A 69 21.38 21.75 -11.44
N PRO A 70 22.09 22.73 -12.05
CA PRO A 70 23.53 22.81 -11.95
C PRO A 70 23.92 23.14 -10.50
N GLY A 71 24.31 22.11 -9.75
CA GLY A 71 24.68 22.17 -8.33
C GLY A 71 24.13 21.05 -7.42
N GLY A 72 23.36 20.09 -7.95
CA GLY A 72 22.84 18.95 -7.17
C GLY A 72 23.94 18.02 -6.62
N PRO A 73 23.71 17.32 -5.49
CA PRO A 73 24.71 16.46 -4.87
C PRO A 73 25.12 15.36 -5.85
N GLY A 74 26.39 15.37 -6.24
CA GLY A 74 26.97 14.39 -7.15
C GLY A 74 26.64 12.98 -6.69
N ARG A 75 26.14 12.17 -7.62
CA ARG A 75 25.92 10.74 -7.44
C ARG A 75 27.26 10.09 -7.06
N HIS A 76 27.40 9.64 -5.82
CA HIS A 76 28.48 8.75 -5.37
C HIS A 76 28.13 7.29 -5.66
#